data_AF-E7GG05-F1
#
_entry.id   AF-E7GG05-F1
#
_cell.length_a   1.000
_cell.length_b   1.000
_cell.length_c   1.000
_cell.angle_alpha   90.00
_cell.angle_beta   90.00
_cell.angle_gamma   90.00
#
_symmetry.space_group_name_H-M   'P 1'
#
loop_
_entity.id
_entity.type
_entity.pdbx_description
1 polymer ?
#
loop_
_entity_poly.entity_id
_entity_poly.type
_entity_poly.pdbx_seq_one_letter_code
_entity_poly.pdbx_strand_id
1 'polypeptide(L)' 'MSAFDGWYFRIVDDQVSVAVIIGIAKTQDKWEVFYTLCQSMEKVSYDIKDFVYQEEPFAISIKDSIFKKHYIYIDD' A
#
# COMPACT_ATOMS: atom_id res chain seq x y z
N MET A 1 4.47 -10.55 19.07
CA MET A 1 3.13 -10.00 18.76
C MET A 1 3.23 -9.37 17.39
N SER A 2 2.53 -9.94 16.41
CA SER A 2 2.41 -9.36 15.07
C SER A 2 1.35 -8.26 15.11
N ALA A 3 1.71 -7.07 14.64
CA ALA A 3 0.80 -5.93 14.51
C ALA A 3 0.70 -5.55 13.04
N PHE A 4 -0.50 -5.23 12.58
CA PHE A 4 -0.78 -4.82 11.20
C PHE A 4 -1.70 -3.59 11.24
N ASP A 5 -1.35 -2.58 10.45
CA ASP A 5 -2.22 -1.46 10.09
C ASP A 5 -2.19 -1.31 8.58
N GLY A 6 -3.33 -1.02 7.97
CA GLY A 6 -3.40 -1.00 6.51
C GLY A 6 -4.67 -0.43 5.92
N TRP A 7 -4.56 -0.16 4.63
CA TRP A 7 -5.57 0.46 3.79
C TRP A 7 -5.90 -0.44 2.62
N TYR A 8 -7.18 -0.47 2.29
CA TYR A 8 -7.72 -1.23 1.17
C TYR A 8 -8.22 -0.27 0.10
N PHE A 9 -7.72 -0.45 -1.12
CA PHE A 9 -8.20 0.25 -2.30
C PHE A 9 -8.76 -0.76 -3.28
N ARG A 10 -9.92 -0.44 -3.85
CA ARG A 10 -10.50 -1.19 -4.95
C ARG A 10 -10.63 -0.28 -6.15
N ILE A 11 -9.93 -0.64 -7.22
CA ILE A 11 -10.03 0.02 -8.52
C ILE A 11 -10.92 -0.86 -9.37
N VAL A 12 -12.03 -0.29 -9.86
CA VAL A 12 -12.97 -0.98 -10.75
C VAL A 12 -13.25 -0.07 -11.93
N ASP A 13 -13.02 -0.58 -13.14
CA ASP A 13 -13.54 -0.03 -14.38
C ASP A 13 -14.19 -1.13 -15.22
N ASP A 14 -14.63 -0.81 -16.44
CA ASP A 14 -15.35 -1.73 -17.33
C ASP A 14 -14.51 -2.95 -17.77
N GLN A 15 -13.19 -2.93 -17.57
CA GLN A 15 -12.24 -3.96 -18.04
C GLN A 15 -11.43 -4.59 -16.90
N VAL A 16 -11.26 -3.90 -15.79
CA VAL A 16 -10.30 -4.22 -14.73
C VAL A 16 -10.95 -4.11 -13.35
N SER A 17 -10.71 -5.13 -12.51
CA SER A 17 -10.97 -5.08 -11.06
C SER A 17 -9.68 -5.43 -10.33
N VAL A 18 -9.04 -4.44 -9.70
CA VAL A 18 -7.81 -4.59 -8.93
C VAL A 18 -8.07 -4.22 -7.47
N ALA A 19 -7.59 -5.05 -6.55
CA ALA A 19 -7.51 -4.70 -5.14
C ALA A 19 -6.05 -4.42 -4.80
N VAL A 20 -5.80 -3.29 -4.15
CA VAL A 20 -4.49 -2.91 -3.61
C VAL A 20 -4.62 -2.87 -2.09
N ILE A 21 -3.85 -3.71 -1.42
CA ILE A 21 -3.71 -3.65 0.04
C ILE A 21 -2.37 -3.00 0.33
N ILE A 22 -2.38 -1.91 1.08
CA ILE A 22 -1.17 -1.24 1.55
C ILE A 22 -1.13 -1.38 3.05
N GLY A 23 0.04 -1.67 3.62
CA GLY A 23 0.12 -1.71 5.07
C GLY A 23 1.51 -1.69 5.63
N ILE A 24 1.53 -1.54 6.94
CA ILE A 24 2.70 -1.64 7.78
C ILE A 24 2.51 -2.87 8.65
N ALA A 25 3.50 -3.75 8.66
CA ALA A 25 3.51 -4.93 9.51
C ALA A 25 4.73 -4.93 10.43
N LYS A 26 4.54 -5.33 11.69
CA LYS A 26 5.64 -5.63 12.61
C LYS A 26 5.94 -7.13 12.58
N THR A 27 7.09 -7.49 12.03
CA THR A 27 7.68 -8.83 12.14
C THR A 27 8.54 -8.91 13.42
N GLN A 28 9.13 -10.08 13.72
CA GLN A 28 9.85 -10.29 14.99
C GLN A 28 10.94 -9.22 15.24
N ASP A 29 11.62 -8.77 14.17
CA ASP A 29 12.82 -7.92 14.30
C ASP A 29 12.70 -6.56 13.60
N LYS A 30 11.64 -6.30 12.82
CA LYS A 30 11.49 -5.05 12.06
C LYS A 30 10.06 -4.71 11.67
N TRP A 31 9.86 -3.42 11.48
CA TRP A 31 8.71 -2.88 10.75
C TRP A 31 8.97 -2.99 9.25
N GLU A 32 7.98 -3.44 8.49
CA GLU A 32 7.99 -3.52 7.04
C GLU A 32 6.79 -2.78 6.47
N VAL A 33 6.99 -2.11 5.35
CA VAL A 33 5.92 -1.51 4.55
C VAL A 33 5.71 -2.38 3.33
N PHE A 34 4.48 -2.61 2.93
CA PHE A 34 4.19 -3.37 1.72
C PHE A 34 2.97 -2.84 1.00
N TYR A 35 2.90 -3.16 -0.29
CA TYR A 35 1.64 -3.21 -1.00
C TYR A 35 1.47 -4.57 -1.71
N THR A 36 0.23 -4.93 -2.04
CA THR A 36 -0.11 -6.18 -2.72
C THR A 36 -1.22 -5.93 -3.73
N LEU A 37 -1.00 -6.35 -4.98
CA LEU A 37 -1.96 -6.22 -6.08
C LEU A 37 -2.71 -7.54 -6.27
N CYS A 38 -3.95 -7.72 -5.81
CA CYS A 38 -4.57 -9.06 -5.76
C CYS A 38 -4.74 -9.83 -7.11
N GLN A 39 -4.41 -9.24 -8.27
CA GLN A 39 -4.33 -9.98 -9.54
C GLN A 39 -3.07 -10.87 -9.64
N SER A 40 -1.97 -10.48 -9.00
CA SER A 40 -0.77 -11.29 -8.79
C SER A 40 -0.46 -11.27 -7.29
N MET A 41 -0.36 -12.40 -6.59
CA MET A 41 -0.09 -12.39 -5.13
C MET A 41 1.35 -11.93 -4.79
N GLU A 42 1.84 -10.90 -5.45
CA GLU A 42 3.18 -10.33 -5.34
C GLU A 42 3.18 -9.26 -4.25
N LYS A 43 4.03 -9.50 -3.26
CA LYS A 43 4.25 -8.58 -2.14
C LYS A 43 5.54 -7.82 -2.40
N VAL A 44 5.42 -6.52 -2.68
CA VAL A 44 6.59 -5.64 -2.74
C VAL A 44 6.82 -5.05 -1.35
N SER A 45 8.04 -5.15 -0.83
CA SER A 45 8.39 -4.76 0.54
C SER A 45 9.40 -3.61 0.57
N TYR A 46 9.18 -2.66 1.47
CA TYR A 46 9.99 -1.44 1.63
C TYR A 46 10.37 -1.21 3.10
N ASP A 47 11.31 -0.29 3.32
CA ASP A 47 11.70 0.17 4.65
C ASP A 47 10.61 1.10 5.22
N ILE A 48 10.39 1.08 6.53
CA ILE A 48 9.40 1.95 7.19
C ILE A 48 9.67 3.43 6.95
N LYS A 49 10.94 3.83 6.75
CA LYS A 49 11.31 5.22 6.45
C LYS A 49 10.77 5.71 5.09
N ASP A 50 10.42 4.78 4.20
CA ASP A 50 9.94 5.10 2.85
C ASP A 50 8.43 5.37 2.84
N PHE A 51 7.73 5.17 3.96
CA PHE A 51 6.30 5.33 4.09
C PHE A 51 5.92 6.69 4.66
N VAL A 52 5.03 7.40 3.96
CA VAL A 52 4.43 8.65 4.41
C VAL A 52 2.91 8.51 4.36
N TYR A 53 2.26 8.92 5.45
CA TYR A 53 0.81 8.94 5.58
C TYR A 53 0.32 10.35 5.94
N GLN A 54 -0.73 10.78 5.26
CA GLN A 54 -1.47 12.00 5.52
C GLN A 54 -2.96 11.67 5.58
N GLU A 55 -3.63 12.11 6.64
CA GLU A 55 -5.06 11.84 6.86
C GLU A 55 -5.97 12.76 6.03
N GLU A 56 -5.65 14.06 5.96
CA GLU A 56 -6.46 15.08 5.28
C GLU A 56 -5.59 16.07 4.48
N PRO A 57 -5.75 16.18 3.14
CA PRO A 57 -6.39 15.17 2.29
C PRO A 57 -5.69 13.81 2.42
N PHE A 58 -6.48 12.74 2.36
CA PHE A 58 -5.96 11.37 2.45
C PHE A 58 -4.92 11.09 1.35
N ALA A 59 -3.72 10.71 1.78
CA ALA A 59 -2.64 10.28 0.89
C ALA A 59 -1.70 9.30 1.61
N ILE A 60 -1.27 8.27 0.88
CA ILE A 60 -0.17 7.40 1.24
C ILE A 60 0.86 7.48 0.12
N SER A 61 2.14 7.58 0.45
CA SER A 61 3.22 7.37 -0.52
C SER A 61 4.24 6.39 0.01
N ILE A 62 4.75 5.56 -0.91
CA ILE A 62 5.85 4.65 -0.66
C ILE A 62 6.87 4.89 -1.76
N LYS A 63 8.00 5.52 -1.42
CA LYS A 63 8.92 6.11 -2.43
C LYS A 63 8.16 6.98 -3.43
N ASP A 64 8.21 6.64 -4.72
CA ASP A 64 7.58 7.37 -5.82
C ASP A 64 6.14 6.91 -6.12
N SER A 65 5.67 5.83 -5.47
CA SER A 65 4.28 5.37 -5.58
C SER A 65 3.35 6.21 -4.71
N ILE A 66 2.17 6.55 -5.24
CA ILE A 66 1.20 7.46 -4.63
C ILE A 66 -0.19 6.82 -4.62
N PHE A 67 -0.84 6.85 -3.46
CA PHE A 67 -2.17 6.30 -3.25
C PHE A 67 -3.07 7.32 -2.58
N LYS A 68 -4.05 7.83 -3.34
CA LYS A 68 -5.07 8.81 -2.93
C LYS A 68 -6.46 8.20 -3.14
N LYS A 69 -7.50 8.80 -2.53
CA LYS A 69 -8.89 8.33 -2.64
C LYS A 69 -9.38 8.09 -4.08
N HIS A 70 -8.90 8.88 -5.04
CA HIS A 70 -9.35 8.85 -6.44
C HIS A 70 -8.20 8.70 -7.44
N TYR A 71 -7.00 8.34 -6.97
CA TYR A 71 -5.82 8.26 -7.82
C TYR A 71 -4.81 7.30 -7.22
N ILE A 72 -4.34 6.34 -8.03
CA ILE A 72 -3.27 5.43 -7.68
C ILE A 72 -2.23 5.48 -8.78
N TYR A 73 -0.98 5.65 -8.39
CA TYR A 73 0.19 5.56 -9.23
C TYR A 73 1.20 4.64 -8.55
N ILE A 74 1.67 3.65 -9.27
CA ILE A 74 2.65 2.68 -8.79
C ILE A 74 3.85 2.78 -9.72
N ASP A 75 5.00 3.06 -9.12
CA ASP A 75 6.31 3.08 -9.78
C ASP A 75 7.05 1.82 -9.31
N ASP A 76 7.23 0.86 -10.23
CA ASP A 76 7.90 -0.44 -10.01
C ASP A 76 9.34 -0.47 -10.54
#